data_AF-M5G215-F1
#
_entry.id   AF-M5G215-F1
#
_cell.length_a   1.000
_cell.length_b   1.000
_cell.length_c   1.000
_cell.angle_alpha   90.00
_cell.angle_beta   90.00
_cell.angle_gamma   90.00
#
_symmetry.space_group_name_H-M   'P 1'
#
loop_
_entity.id
_entity.type
_entity.pdbx_description
1 polymer ?
#
loop_
_entity_poly.entity_id
_entity_poly.type
_entity_poly.pdbx_seq_one_letter_code
_entity_poly.pdbx_strand_id
1 'polypeptide(L)' 'MSDPDPTGVVYDIVPSILSRYAATALFVYDILISFADEVEYVWKSKWSSPKVLYFIVRYFGVAAAIFTSAISLRPQSI' A
#
# COMPACT_ATOMS: atom_id res chain seq x y z
N MET A 1 6.14 38.74 -7.22
CA MET A 1 6.13 37.32 -7.62
C MET A 1 7.46 36.76 -7.14
N SER A 2 7.53 36.30 -5.90
CA SER A 2 8.76 35.69 -5.37
C SER A 2 8.98 34.40 -6.12
N ASP A 3 10.17 34.22 -6.73
CA ASP A 3 10.54 32.95 -7.34
C ASP A 3 10.34 31.82 -6.33
N PRO A 4 9.78 30.67 -6.75
CA PRO A 4 9.62 29.52 -5.86
C PRO A 4 11.01 29.09 -5.40
N ASP A 5 11.26 29.18 -4.09
CA ASP A 5 12.52 28.72 -3.55
C ASP A 5 12.59 27.19 -3.74
N PRO A 6 13.64 26.67 -4.40
CA PRO A 6 13.72 25.25 -4.70
C PRO A 6 13.79 24.39 -3.41
N THR A 7 14.16 24.99 -2.29
CA THR A 7 14.27 24.34 -0.99
C THR A 7 12.92 23.99 -0.39
N GLY A 8 11.95 24.89 -0.38
CA GLY A 8 10.61 24.67 0.19
C GLY A 8 9.89 23.52 -0.52
N VAL A 9 10.01 23.46 -1.85
CA VAL A 9 9.47 22.34 -2.64
C VAL A 9 10.07 21.00 -2.22
N VAL A 10 11.37 20.92 -1.97
CA VAL A 10 12.02 19.67 -1.53
C VAL A 10 11.56 19.25 -0.14
N TYR A 11 11.41 20.20 0.79
CA TYR A 11 10.96 19.91 2.16
C TYR A 11 9.53 19.37 2.23
N ASP A 12 8.65 19.75 1.30
CA ASP A 12 7.27 19.25 1.26
C ASP A 12 7.15 17.89 0.55
N ILE A 13 7.95 17.66 -0.49
CA ILE A 13 7.83 16.47 -1.35
C ILE A 13 8.47 15.25 -0.70
N VAL A 14 9.67 15.38 -0.13
CA VAL A 14 10.44 14.24 0.40
C VAL A 14 9.73 13.50 1.53
N PRO A 15 9.10 14.17 2.52
CA PRO A 15 8.33 13.48 3.55
C PRO A 15 7.10 12.76 3.00
N SER A 16 6.45 13.33 1.98
CA SER A 16 5.26 12.74 1.35
C SER A 16 5.56 11.43 0.62
N ILE A 17 6.71 11.33 -0.06
CA ILE A 17 7.13 10.09 -0.73
C ILE A 17 7.54 9.03 0.29
N LEU A 18 8.32 9.41 1.31
CA LEU A 18 8.80 8.49 2.33
C LEU A 18 7.62 7.90 3.12
N SER A 19 6.66 8.74 3.51
CA SER A 19 5.46 8.29 4.22
C SER A 19 4.60 7.34 3.39
N ARG A 20 4.46 7.57 2.07
CA ARG A 20 3.74 6.65 1.17
C ARG A 20 4.38 5.27 1.06
N TYR A 21 5.70 5.21 0.91
CA TYR A 21 6.42 3.93 0.87
C TYR A 21 6.38 3.24 2.23
N ALA A 22 6.55 3.98 3.33
CA ALA A 22 6.45 3.44 4.69
C ALA A 22 5.05 2.88 5.00
N ALA A 23 3.99 3.59 4.59
CA ALA A 23 2.61 3.12 4.75
C ALA A 23 2.35 1.84 3.94
N THR A 24 2.87 1.76 2.71
CA THR A 24 2.76 0.55 1.88
C THR A 24 3.52 -0.63 2.51
N ALA A 25 4.72 -0.40 3.01
CA ALA A 25 5.50 -1.42 3.70
C ALA A 25 4.81 -1.93 4.97
N LEU A 26 4.21 -1.02 5.76
CA LEU A 26 3.40 -1.38 6.93
C LEU A 26 2.16 -2.20 6.55
N PHE A 27 1.45 -1.83 5.48
CA PHE A 27 0.31 -2.61 4.98
C PHE A 27 0.72 -4.02 4.55
N VAL A 28 1.84 -4.16 3.85
CA VAL A 28 2.37 -5.47 3.46
C VAL A 28 2.73 -6.29 4.70
N TYR A 29 3.38 -5.67 5.69
CA TYR A 29 3.75 -6.32 6.94
C TYR A 29 2.52 -6.82 7.73
N ASP A 30 1.47 -6.00 7.84
CA ASP A 30 0.21 -6.36 8.51
C ASP A 30 -0.49 -7.56 7.84
N ILE A 31 -0.46 -7.62 6.50
CA ILE A 31 -0.97 -8.79 5.78
C ILE A 31 -0.10 -10.01 6.05
N LEU A 32 1.23 -9.91 5.95
CA LEU A 32 2.11 -11.07 6.11
C LEU A 32 1.97 -11.73 7.50
N ILE A 33 1.85 -10.93 8.56
CA ILE A 33 1.72 -11.47 9.92
C ILE A 33 0.36 -12.14 10.14
N SER A 34 -0.71 -11.59 9.56
CA SER A 34 -2.06 -12.16 9.68
C SER A 34 -2.35 -13.27 8.64
N PHE A 35 -1.53 -13.37 7.59
CA PHE A 35 -1.67 -14.37 6.54
C PHE A 35 -1.46 -15.79 7.06
N ALA A 36 -0.50 -16.00 7.98
CA ALA A 36 -0.24 -17.30 8.56
C ALA A 36 -1.49 -17.86 9.26
N ASP A 37 -2.14 -17.03 10.07
CA ASP A 37 -3.39 -17.38 10.76
C ASP A 37 -4.56 -17.53 9.77
N GLU A 38 -4.63 -16.69 8.74
CA GLU A 38 -5.64 -16.82 7.68
C GLU A 38 -5.52 -18.17 6.94
N VAL A 39 -4.31 -18.60 6.60
CA VAL A 39 -4.11 -19.89 5.92
C VAL A 39 -4.48 -21.05 6.84
N GLU A 40 -4.15 -20.98 8.12
CA GLU A 40 -4.46 -22.06 9.06
C GLU A 40 -5.96 -22.16 9.38
N TYR A 41 -6.63 -21.03 9.65
CA TYR A 41 -8.03 -21.01 10.09
C TYR A 41 -9.04 -20.79 8.98
N VAL A 42 -8.70 -20.02 7.94
CA VAL A 42 -9.65 -19.64 6.88
C VAL A 42 -9.56 -20.60 5.70
N TRP A 43 -8.36 -20.95 5.23
CA TRP A 43 -8.18 -21.82 4.04
C TRP A 43 -8.55 -23.29 4.33
N LYS A 44 -8.36 -23.77 5.56
CA LYS A 44 -8.81 -25.12 5.97
C LYS A 44 -10.31 -25.22 6.28
N SER A 45 -10.98 -24.08 6.48
CA SER A 45 -12.38 -24.04 6.89
C SER A 45 -13.31 -23.93 5.67
N LYS A 46 -14.51 -24.53 5.73
CA LYS A 46 -15.49 -24.57 4.61
C LYS A 46 -15.68 -23.20 3.95
N TRP A 47 -15.57 -23.13 2.63
CA TRP A 47 -15.74 -21.91 1.85
C TRP A 47 -17.11 -21.28 2.14
N SER A 48 -17.11 -20.04 2.61
CA SER A 48 -18.30 -19.27 2.96
C SER A 48 -18.22 -17.92 2.26
N SER A 49 -19.34 -17.43 1.71
CA SER A 49 -19.44 -16.18 0.96
C SER A 49 -18.78 -14.96 1.66
N PRO A 50 -18.95 -14.72 2.97
CA PRO A 50 -18.24 -13.67 3.69
C PRO A 50 -16.71 -13.79 3.66
N LYS A 51 -16.14 -15.01 3.52
CA LYS A 51 -14.68 -15.19 3.38
C LYS A 51 -14.18 -14.61 2.07
N VAL A 52 -14.90 -14.84 0.97
CA VAL A 52 -14.52 -14.31 -0.35
C VAL A 52 -14.56 -12.79 -0.34
N LEU A 53 -15.60 -12.20 0.28
CA LEU A 53 -15.69 -10.75 0.42
C LEU A 53 -14.54 -10.18 1.25
N TYR A 54 -14.16 -10.88 2.33
CA TYR A 54 -13.01 -10.51 3.15
C TYR A 54 -11.68 -10.53 2.37
N PHE A 55 -11.43 -11.59 1.59
CA PHE A 55 -10.28 -11.66 0.70
C PHE A 55 -10.29 -10.53 -0.35
N ILE A 56 -11.43 -10.25 -0.96
CA ILE A 56 -11.53 -9.16 -1.94
C ILE A 56 -11.18 -7.83 -1.29
N VAL A 57 -11.83 -7.47 -0.17
CA VAL A 57 -11.60 -6.16 0.47
C VAL A 57 -10.15 -6.02 0.96
N ARG A 58 -9.60 -7.06 1.59
CA ARG A 58 -8.25 -7.02 2.18
C ARG A 58 -7.14 -7.01 1.13
N TYR A 59 -7.22 -7.88 0.13
CA TYR A 59 -6.16 -8.02 -0.87
C TYR A 59 -6.27 -6.95 -1.96
N PHE A 60 -7.48 -6.46 -2.26
CA PHE A 60 -7.66 -5.36 -3.21
C PHE A 60 -7.11 -4.04 -2.65
N GLY A 61 -7.30 -3.76 -1.36
CA GLY A 61 -6.75 -2.58 -0.71
C GLY A 61 -5.21 -2.55 -0.76
N VAL A 62 -4.57 -3.68 -0.47
CA VAL A 62 -3.11 -3.77 -0.55
C VAL A 62 -2.61 -3.81 -1.99
N ALA A 63 -3.31 -4.47 -2.91
CA ALA A 63 -2.99 -4.40 -4.32
C ALA A 63 -3.07 -2.96 -4.85
N ALA A 64 -4.06 -2.17 -4.42
CA ALA A 64 -4.17 -0.75 -4.77
C ALA A 64 -3.04 0.09 -4.15
N ALA A 65 -2.65 -0.17 -2.89
CA ALA A 65 -1.52 0.51 -2.25
C ALA A 65 -0.18 0.20 -2.95
N ILE A 66 0.04 -1.07 -3.30
CA ILE A 66 1.23 -1.49 -4.06
C ILE A 66 1.18 -0.90 -5.47
N PHE A 67 0.02 -0.90 -6.13
CA PHE A 67 -0.14 -0.35 -7.47
C PHE A 67 0.15 1.16 -7.50
N THR A 68 -0.40 1.92 -6.55
CA THR A 68 -0.17 3.37 -6.44
C THR A 68 1.30 3.71 -6.11
N SER A 69 1.96 2.88 -5.32
CA SER A 69 3.41 2.98 -5.10
C SER A 69 4.21 2.60 -6.36
N ALA A 70 3.80 1.56 -7.10
CA ALA A 70 4.47 1.12 -8.32
C ALA A 70 4.34 2.11 -9.49
N ILE A 71 3.18 2.76 -9.67
CA ILE A 71 3.02 3.82 -10.68
C ILE A 71 3.86 5.05 -10.35
N SER A 72 4.22 5.26 -9.09
CA SER A 72 5.14 6.35 -8.70
C SER A 72 6.60 6.04 -8.98
N LEU A 73 6.93 4.76 -9.17
CA LEU A 73 8.24 4.33 -9.63
C LEU A 73 8.40 4.46 -11.14
N ARG A 74 7.30 4.58 -11.91
CA ARG A 74 7.37 5.00 -13.32
C ARG A 74 7.81 6.47 -13.32
N PRO A 75 9.06 6.78 -13.74
CA PRO A 75 9.45 8.16 -13.88
C PRO A 75 8.52 8.77 -14.91
N GLN A 76 7.85 9.88 -14.57
CA GLN A 76 7.22 10.73 -15.58
C GLN A 76 8.37 11.24 -16.45
N SER A 77 8.56 10.64 -17.64
CA SER A 77 9.46 11.14 -18.66
C SER A 77 8.96 12.51 -19.11
N ILE A 78 9.52 13.56 -18.51
CA ILE A 78 9.55 14.90 -19.07
C ILE A 78 10.91 15.06 -19.74
#